data_AF-A0A970KIT6-F1
#
_entry.id   AF-A0A970KIT6-F1
#
_cell.length_a   1.000
_cell.length_b   1.000
_cell.length_c   1.000
_cell.angle_alpha   90.00
_cell.angle_beta   90.00
_cell.angle_gamma   90.00
#
_symmetry.space_group_name_H-M   'P 1'
#
loop_
_entity.id
_entity.type
_entity.pdbx_description
1 polymer ?
#
loop_
_entity_poly.entity_id
_entity_poly.type
_entity_poly.pdbx_seq_one_letter_code
_entity_poly.pdbx_strand_id
1 'polypeptide(L)'
;MLLLLVPWLYHDLVFNRRMVWLPWLLILGLREDAALVILPMLLYFAVRDRWRAGYVYAALSIVYMVLAMAWLYPLLTGLSLAGRRHADLGNHPIARFFSTATLPARLKALFWVVLPALPFLGRRRWVPIVVFPSAALIQALGGGSAWQYSLSLHYAAPAMACLTVAMLESVVRGRGARTPESCAASRRPLVTAALLLLATLVSYRLHGFLPKGLARRCCYQSIHRADLRTLQAARRIPREGLLLCVDQFAGFCANREKVIDWHHYDPGRHQPDLVFTELKHLDNQRLGFRDWLESGTFGLIFFDGENIILKRGADAAPNHVILYAGRRNASGVPFARSGCLLADIPLTTLHWPGGDDSVGQLITAARPMELEAGDYDAVFIFAAGAPRGDVLDGWGKLQIRQKDGQDTLAEAAIEPVGGGPSNLRTQRLSFSLAAPAQVQAVVVGERAELWLLRVDCVRHGAPWEF
;
A
#
# COMPACT_ATOMS: atom_id res chain seq x y z
N MET A 1 13.09 0.99 -13.49
CA MET A 1 13.17 1.43 -14.91
C MET A 1 14.23 2.52 -15.14
N LEU A 2 14.27 3.62 -14.38
CA LEU A 2 15.30 4.68 -14.57
C LEU A 2 16.76 4.19 -14.49
N LEU A 3 17.05 3.19 -13.64
CA LEU A 3 18.38 2.53 -13.56
C LEU A 3 18.83 1.89 -14.89
N LEU A 4 17.91 1.56 -15.80
CA LEU A 4 18.20 1.00 -17.13
C LEU A 4 18.12 2.06 -18.21
N LEU A 5 17.11 2.94 -18.15
CA LEU A 5 16.87 3.96 -19.17
C LEU A 5 17.93 5.06 -19.16
N VAL A 6 18.46 5.46 -18.00
CA VAL A 6 19.50 6.51 -17.93
C VAL A 6 20.82 6.04 -18.57
N PRO A 7 21.34 4.83 -18.27
CA PRO A 7 22.47 4.28 -19.02
C PRO A 7 22.22 4.11 -20.52
N TRP A 8 21.00 3.71 -20.92
CA TRP A 8 20.65 3.60 -22.33
C TRP A 8 20.64 4.97 -23.03
N LEU A 9 20.02 5.98 -22.40
CA LEU A 9 20.07 7.36 -22.91
C LEU A 9 21.51 7.86 -23.05
N TYR A 10 22.37 7.58 -22.06
CA TYR A 10 23.80 7.89 -22.16
C TYR A 10 24.49 7.18 -23.32
N HIS A 11 24.26 5.88 -23.47
CA HIS A 11 24.80 5.10 -24.58
C HIS A 11 24.43 5.73 -25.94
N ASP A 12 23.16 6.11 -26.12
CA ASP A 12 22.69 6.69 -27.38
C ASP A 12 23.23 8.12 -27.58
N LEU A 13 23.39 8.91 -26.52
CA LEU A 13 24.02 10.24 -26.61
C LEU A 13 25.48 10.17 -27.05
N VAL A 14 26.21 9.15 -26.61
CA VAL A 14 27.64 8.95 -26.92
C VAL A 14 27.85 8.25 -28.27
N PHE A 15 27.10 7.17 -28.54
CA PHE A 15 27.39 6.26 -29.66
C PHE A 15 26.35 6.28 -30.77
N ASN A 16 25.06 6.54 -30.49
CA ASN A 16 23.99 6.41 -31.46
C ASN A 16 22.90 7.49 -31.35
N ARG A 17 23.27 8.73 -31.70
CA ARG A 17 22.42 9.91 -31.49
C ARG A 17 21.07 9.88 -32.22
N ARG A 18 20.95 9.06 -33.27
CA ARG A 18 19.69 8.88 -34.02
C ARG A 18 18.61 8.18 -33.19
N MET A 19 18.98 7.40 -32.19
CA MET A 19 18.05 6.63 -31.36
C MET A 19 17.69 7.33 -30.04
N VAL A 20 18.31 8.48 -29.71
CA VAL A 20 18.12 9.20 -28.44
C VAL A 20 16.66 9.49 -28.11
N TRP A 21 15.81 9.73 -29.13
CA TRP A 21 14.39 10.03 -28.94
C TRP A 21 13.65 8.92 -28.17
N LEU A 22 14.04 7.65 -28.33
CA LEU A 22 13.33 6.52 -27.75
C LEU A 22 13.53 6.42 -26.23
N PRO A 23 14.77 6.28 -25.69
CA PRO A 23 14.96 6.32 -24.24
C PRO A 23 14.55 7.66 -23.63
N TRP A 24 14.67 8.77 -24.38
CA TRP A 24 14.19 10.07 -23.93
C TRP A 24 12.67 10.09 -23.70
N LEU A 25 11.85 9.69 -24.68
CA LEU A 25 10.39 9.61 -24.54
C LEU A 25 9.98 8.64 -23.44
N LEU A 26 10.62 7.47 -23.36
CA LEU A 26 10.33 6.47 -22.33
C LEU A 26 10.59 7.02 -20.93
N ILE A 27 11.65 7.82 -20.75
CA ILE A 27 11.93 8.45 -19.45
C ILE A 27 10.88 9.50 -19.11
N LEU A 28 10.49 10.35 -20.07
CA LEU A 28 9.45 11.37 -19.85
C LEU A 28 8.11 10.72 -19.49
N GLY A 29 7.76 9.61 -20.13
CA GLY A 29 6.51 8.88 -19.85
C GLY A 29 6.47 8.17 -18.49
N LEU A 30 7.59 8.04 -17.78
CA LEU A 30 7.60 7.40 -16.46
C LEU A 30 6.94 8.25 -15.37
N ARG A 31 7.19 9.57 -15.37
CA ARG A 31 6.69 10.52 -14.35
C ARG A 31 6.69 11.95 -14.88
N GLU A 32 5.90 12.81 -14.24
CA GLU A 32 5.76 14.22 -14.61
C GLU A 32 7.06 15.02 -14.41
N ASP A 33 7.90 14.62 -13.45
CA ASP A 33 9.15 15.29 -13.09
C ASP A 33 10.41 14.55 -13.55
N ALA A 34 10.26 13.44 -14.28
CA ALA A 34 11.38 12.66 -14.79
C ALA A 34 12.31 13.47 -15.73
N ALA A 35 11.77 14.51 -16.37
CA ALA A 35 12.51 15.49 -17.16
C ALA A 35 13.69 16.09 -16.39
N LEU A 36 13.53 16.37 -15.09
CA LEU A 36 14.59 16.98 -14.27
C LEU A 36 15.78 16.05 -14.09
N VAL A 37 15.57 14.73 -14.09
CA VAL A 37 16.64 13.74 -13.93
C VAL A 37 17.59 13.76 -15.12
N ILE A 38 17.07 13.91 -16.34
CA ILE A 38 17.84 13.78 -17.58
C ILE A 38 18.30 15.13 -18.17
N LEU A 39 17.67 16.23 -17.77
CA LEU A 39 17.97 17.58 -18.27
C LEU A 39 19.47 17.95 -18.17
N PRO A 40 20.17 17.72 -17.05
CA PRO A 40 21.59 18.06 -16.95
C PRO A 40 22.47 17.27 -17.93
N MET A 41 22.12 16.01 -18.20
CA MET A 41 22.85 15.16 -19.14
C MET A 41 22.65 15.63 -20.59
N LEU A 42 21.41 15.95 -20.98
CA LEU A 42 21.11 16.50 -22.31
C LEU A 42 21.86 17.82 -22.56
N LEU A 43 21.79 18.75 -21.61
CA LEU A 43 22.49 20.04 -21.71
C LEU A 43 24.01 19.87 -21.76
N TYR A 44 24.56 18.97 -20.94
CA TYR A 44 25.99 18.71 -20.95
C TYR A 44 26.50 18.24 -22.32
N PHE A 45 25.82 17.27 -22.95
CA PHE A 45 26.20 16.78 -24.28
C PHE A 45 25.92 17.83 -25.38
N ALA A 46 24.83 18.60 -25.25
CA ALA A 46 24.54 19.72 -26.16
C ALA A 46 25.66 20.77 -26.16
N VAL A 47 26.16 21.16 -24.99
CA VAL A 47 27.25 22.13 -24.84
C VAL A 47 28.58 21.55 -25.29
N ARG A 48 28.93 20.36 -24.79
CA ARG A 48 30.22 19.70 -25.07
C ARG A 48 30.42 19.47 -26.55
N ASP A 49 29.42 18.88 -27.21
CA ASP A 49 29.55 18.40 -28.59
C ASP A 49 28.91 19.36 -29.59
N ARG A 50 28.53 20.57 -29.13
CA ARG A 50 27.80 21.60 -29.90
C ARG A 50 26.59 21.04 -30.64
N TRP A 51 25.90 20.09 -30.01
CA TRP A 51 24.81 19.34 -30.63
C TRP A 51 23.49 20.09 -30.52
N ARG A 52 23.08 20.74 -31.62
CA ARG A 52 21.88 21.60 -31.67
C ARG A 52 20.59 20.87 -31.24
N ALA A 53 20.40 19.64 -31.68
CA ALA A 53 19.20 18.88 -31.30
C ALA A 53 19.14 18.57 -29.80
N GLY A 54 20.29 18.53 -29.10
CA GLY A 54 20.32 18.37 -27.64
C GLY A 54 19.63 19.53 -26.90
N TYR A 55 19.78 20.76 -27.38
CA TYR A 55 19.04 21.91 -26.83
C TYR A 55 17.54 21.79 -27.08
N VAL A 56 17.15 21.25 -28.24
CA VAL A 56 15.73 20.99 -28.56
C VAL A 56 15.15 19.94 -27.61
N TYR A 57 15.84 18.82 -27.40
CA TYR A 57 15.40 17.81 -26.42
C TYR A 57 15.31 18.38 -25.00
N ALA A 58 16.27 19.21 -24.59
CA ALA A 58 16.24 19.87 -23.28
C ALA A 58 15.03 20.80 -23.14
N ALA A 59 14.77 21.65 -24.14
CA ALA A 59 13.62 22.53 -24.17
C ALA A 59 12.29 21.76 -24.15
N LEU A 60 12.17 20.71 -24.99
CA LEU A 60 10.98 19.85 -25.01
C LEU A 60 10.76 19.12 -23.69
N SER A 61 11.83 18.74 -22.98
CA SER A 61 11.73 18.12 -21.65
C SER A 61 11.13 19.09 -20.63
N ILE A 62 11.52 20.37 -20.68
CA ILE A 62 10.95 21.41 -19.81
C ILE A 62 9.49 21.67 -20.18
N VAL A 63 9.17 21.80 -21.46
CA VAL A 63 7.80 21.99 -21.94
C VAL A 63 6.91 20.83 -21.50
N TYR A 64 7.37 19.59 -21.70
CA TYR A 64 6.67 18.39 -21.23
C TYR A 64 6.48 18.43 -19.72
N MET A 65 7.50 18.76 -18.93
CA MET A 65 7.38 18.84 -17.48
C MET A 65 6.31 19.85 -17.06
N VAL A 66 6.30 21.04 -17.67
CA VAL A 66 5.29 22.08 -17.37
C VAL A 66 3.89 21.59 -17.75
N LEU A 67 3.72 21.01 -18.95
CA LEU A 67 2.44 20.45 -19.39
C LEU A 67 1.98 19.30 -18.51
N ALA A 68 2.89 18.39 -18.16
CA ALA A 68 2.59 17.25 -17.31
C ALA A 68 2.16 17.69 -15.92
N MET A 69 2.86 18.66 -15.32
CA MET A 69 2.54 19.17 -13.98
C MET A 69 1.28 20.04 -13.93
N ALA A 70 1.05 20.87 -14.96
CA ALA A 70 -0.04 21.84 -14.95
C ALA A 70 -1.34 21.31 -15.57
N TRP A 71 -1.28 20.32 -16.46
CA TRP A 71 -2.46 19.83 -17.21
C TRP A 71 -2.68 18.33 -17.05
N LEU A 72 -1.68 17.51 -17.39
CA LEU A 72 -1.84 16.05 -17.38
C LEU A 72 -2.11 15.53 -15.97
N TYR A 73 -1.37 16.04 -14.98
CA TYR A 73 -1.49 15.61 -13.60
C TYR A 73 -2.84 15.97 -12.96
N PRO A 74 -3.32 17.22 -13.02
CA PRO A 74 -4.68 17.54 -12.55
C PRO A 74 -5.76 16.77 -13.29
N LEU A 75 -5.61 16.55 -14.61
CA LEU A 75 -6.59 15.82 -15.40
C LEU A 75 -6.70 14.34 -14.99
N LEU A 76 -5.57 13.70 -14.65
CA LEU A 76 -5.55 12.30 -14.22
C LEU A 76 -5.90 12.10 -12.74
N THR A 77 -5.61 13.08 -11.89
CA THR A 77 -5.70 12.92 -10.42
C THR A 77 -6.73 13.81 -9.74
N GLY A 78 -7.40 14.71 -10.47
CA GLY A 78 -8.37 15.67 -9.94
C GLY A 78 -7.78 16.78 -9.05
N LEU A 79 -6.47 16.76 -8.79
CA LEU A 79 -5.78 17.69 -7.90
C LEU A 79 -4.57 18.32 -8.58
N SER A 80 -4.32 19.60 -8.30
CA SER A 80 -3.06 20.22 -8.71
C SER A 80 -1.89 19.56 -7.97
N LEU A 81 -0.75 19.37 -8.67
CA LEU A 81 0.47 18.84 -8.06
C LEU A 81 0.90 19.70 -6.86
N ALA A 82 0.71 21.02 -6.97
CA ALA A 82 0.93 21.97 -5.88
C ALA A 82 -0.03 21.73 -4.71
N GLY A 83 -1.32 21.49 -4.98
CA GLY A 83 -2.34 21.18 -3.96
C GLY A 83 -2.08 19.86 -3.25
N ARG A 84 -1.75 18.78 -3.98
CA ARG A 84 -1.37 17.49 -3.37
C ARG A 84 -0.10 17.61 -2.54
N ARG A 85 0.93 18.27 -3.08
CA ARG A 85 2.17 18.53 -2.33
C ARG A 85 1.88 19.39 -1.11
N HIS A 86 1.01 20.39 -1.18
CA HIS A 86 0.65 21.24 -0.04
C HIS A 86 -0.15 20.48 1.03
N ALA A 87 -1.05 19.58 0.63
CA ALA A 87 -1.76 18.68 1.54
C ALA A 87 -0.80 17.72 2.28
N ASP A 88 0.21 17.20 1.58
CA ASP A 88 1.25 16.33 2.16
C ASP A 88 2.36 17.10 2.92
N LEU A 89 2.60 18.38 2.60
CA LEU A 89 3.68 19.22 3.15
C LEU A 89 3.22 20.16 4.28
N GLY A 90 1.92 20.43 4.39
CA GLY A 90 1.39 21.54 5.18
C GLY A 90 1.93 22.92 4.74
N ASN A 91 1.69 23.94 5.57
CA ASN A 91 2.05 25.34 5.33
C ASN A 91 3.56 25.67 5.37
N HIS A 92 4.47 24.75 5.05
CA HIS A 92 5.91 24.97 5.26
C HIS A 92 6.82 24.57 4.08
N PRO A 93 6.72 25.18 2.88
CA PRO A 93 7.43 24.65 1.72
C PRO A 93 8.86 25.19 1.54
N ILE A 94 9.14 26.46 1.91
CA ILE A 94 10.43 27.12 1.56
C ILE A 94 11.23 27.59 2.79
N ALA A 95 10.57 28.06 3.85
CA ALA A 95 11.26 28.62 5.02
C ALA A 95 12.14 27.58 5.77
N ARG A 96 11.80 26.29 5.71
CA ARG A 96 12.62 25.22 6.31
C ARG A 96 13.79 24.78 5.45
N PHE A 97 13.87 25.21 4.19
CA PHE A 97 14.97 24.88 3.27
C PHE A 97 16.32 25.38 3.79
N PHE A 98 16.35 26.49 4.53
CA PHE A 98 17.56 27.02 5.17
C PHE A 98 17.53 26.87 6.70
N SER A 99 16.70 25.97 7.25
CA SER A 99 16.66 25.75 8.69
C SER A 99 17.97 25.13 9.18
N THR A 100 18.55 25.73 10.22
CA THR A 100 19.79 25.28 10.87
C THR A 100 19.72 23.83 11.35
N ALA A 101 18.53 23.34 11.69
CA ALA A 101 18.29 21.96 12.11
C ALA A 101 18.48 20.90 11.00
N THR A 102 18.29 21.27 9.72
CA THR A 102 18.41 20.32 8.59
C THR A 102 19.75 20.42 7.86
N LEU A 103 20.54 21.46 8.15
CA LEU A 103 21.79 21.76 7.47
C LEU A 103 22.88 20.67 7.64
N PRO A 104 23.12 20.07 8.83
CA PRO A 104 24.11 18.99 8.97
C PRO A 104 23.76 17.74 8.16
N ALA A 105 22.48 17.42 8.07
CA ALA A 105 21.97 16.28 7.31
C ALA A 105 22.22 16.47 5.81
N ARG A 106 21.94 17.67 5.30
CA ARG A 106 22.14 18.05 3.89
C ARG A 106 23.62 18.07 3.52
N LEU A 107 24.48 18.60 4.40
CA LEU A 107 25.94 18.57 4.21
C LEU A 107 26.48 17.14 4.12
N LYS A 108 25.97 16.23 4.96
CA LYS A 108 26.33 14.80 4.91
C LYS A 108 25.86 14.15 3.60
N ALA A 109 24.66 14.45 3.12
CA ALA A 109 24.15 13.94 1.84
C ALA A 109 24.97 14.46 0.65
N LEU A 110 25.27 15.76 0.62
CA LEU A 110 26.14 16.39 -0.38
C LEU A 110 27.54 15.78 -0.34
N PHE A 111 28.08 15.52 0.85
CA PHE A 111 29.37 14.87 1.04
C PHE A 111 29.40 13.49 0.37
N TRP A 112 28.39 12.64 0.56
CA TRP A 112 28.34 11.30 -0.06
C TRP A 112 28.23 11.33 -1.59
N VAL A 113 27.64 12.39 -2.15
CA VAL A 113 27.58 12.59 -3.60
C VAL A 113 28.90 13.07 -4.17
N VAL A 114 29.56 13.99 -3.47
CA VAL A 114 30.80 14.63 -3.92
C VAL A 114 32.01 13.72 -3.66
N LEU A 115 31.94 12.81 -2.69
CA LEU A 115 32.98 11.83 -2.37
C LEU A 115 33.44 11.02 -3.61
N PRO A 116 32.55 10.47 -4.46
CA PRO A 116 32.89 9.88 -5.76
C PRO A 116 33.66 10.80 -6.72
N ALA A 117 33.56 12.14 -6.59
CA ALA A 117 34.24 13.11 -7.44
C ALA A 117 35.71 13.34 -7.04
N LEU A 118 36.08 13.05 -5.79
CA LEU A 118 37.43 13.25 -5.25
C LEU A 118 38.55 12.62 -6.11
N PRO A 119 38.46 11.35 -6.58
CA PRO A 119 39.49 10.77 -7.44
C PRO A 119 39.59 11.42 -8.83
N PHE A 120 38.64 12.28 -9.21
CA PHE A 120 38.56 12.93 -10.53
C PHE A 120 38.79 14.45 -10.47
N LEU A 121 39.21 14.99 -9.33
CA LEU A 121 39.50 16.43 -9.15
C LEU A 121 40.61 16.95 -10.08
N GLY A 122 41.52 16.09 -10.53
CA GLY A 122 42.56 16.44 -11.49
C GLY A 122 42.02 16.70 -12.91
N ARG A 123 42.48 17.80 -13.54
CA ARG A 123 42.26 18.14 -14.97
C ARG A 123 40.78 18.19 -15.42
N ARG A 124 39.89 18.86 -14.66
CA ARG A 124 38.46 19.09 -15.00
C ARG A 124 37.64 17.82 -15.28
N ARG A 125 38.07 16.65 -14.77
CA ARG A 125 37.36 15.38 -14.95
C ARG A 125 36.18 15.21 -14.00
N TRP A 126 36.02 16.10 -13.03
CA TRP A 126 34.94 16.09 -12.04
C TRP A 126 33.61 16.68 -12.57
N VAL A 127 33.62 17.41 -13.70
CA VAL A 127 32.44 18.14 -14.20
C VAL A 127 31.21 17.23 -14.41
N PRO A 128 31.30 16.05 -15.06
CA PRO A 128 30.14 15.17 -15.22
C PRO A 128 29.55 14.71 -13.88
N ILE A 129 30.42 14.48 -12.88
CA ILE A 129 30.05 13.93 -11.56
C ILE A 129 29.25 14.94 -10.76
N VAL A 130 29.49 16.23 -10.97
CA VAL A 130 28.68 17.29 -10.37
C VAL A 130 27.43 17.56 -11.20
N VAL A 131 27.55 17.60 -12.53
CA VAL A 131 26.46 18.04 -13.42
C VAL A 131 25.34 16.99 -13.51
N PHE A 132 25.63 15.73 -13.80
CA PHE A 132 24.57 14.74 -14.08
C PHE A 132 23.62 14.48 -12.92
N PRO A 133 24.08 14.28 -11.67
CA PRO A 133 23.17 14.04 -10.56
C PRO A 133 22.58 15.33 -9.97
N SER A 134 23.04 16.53 -10.38
CA SER A 134 22.70 17.81 -9.74
C SER A 134 21.20 18.05 -9.55
N ALA A 135 20.40 17.93 -10.61
CA ALA A 135 18.97 18.19 -10.55
C ALA A 135 18.22 17.17 -9.69
N ALA A 136 18.57 15.88 -9.80
CA ALA A 136 18.01 14.82 -8.95
C ALA A 136 18.38 15.04 -7.47
N LEU A 137 19.55 15.59 -7.19
CA LEU A 137 20.01 15.92 -5.85
C LEU A 137 19.35 17.17 -5.29
N ILE A 138 19.17 18.20 -6.09
CA ILE A 138 18.42 19.40 -5.68
C ILE A 138 16.98 19.01 -5.33
N GLN A 139 16.35 18.14 -6.12
CA GLN A 139 15.03 17.58 -5.77
C GLN A 139 15.09 16.75 -4.47
N ALA A 140 16.09 15.87 -4.33
CA ALA A 140 16.23 15.05 -3.13
C ALA A 140 16.49 15.88 -1.87
N LEU A 141 17.29 16.95 -1.96
CA LEU A 141 17.65 17.84 -0.85
C LEU A 141 16.55 18.88 -0.57
N GLY A 142 15.74 19.20 -1.59
CA GLY A 142 14.69 20.20 -1.50
C GLY A 142 13.33 19.71 -0.99
N GLY A 143 13.16 18.40 -0.78
CA GLY A 143 11.98 17.87 -0.10
C GLY A 143 11.85 18.43 1.32
N GLY A 144 10.68 18.92 1.71
CA GLY A 144 10.48 19.64 2.97
C GLY A 144 10.22 18.76 4.19
N SER A 145 10.05 17.44 4.03
CA SER A 145 9.62 16.54 5.10
C SER A 145 10.45 15.27 5.24
N ALA A 146 10.57 14.79 6.50
CA ALA A 146 11.21 13.52 6.88
C ALA A 146 10.68 12.29 6.10
N TRP A 147 9.42 12.34 5.66
CA TRP A 147 8.73 11.27 4.95
C TRP A 147 9.10 11.19 3.46
N GLN A 148 9.40 12.32 2.81
CA GLN A 148 9.97 12.32 1.46
C GLN A 148 11.40 11.75 1.45
N TYR A 149 12.12 11.87 2.57
CA TYR A 149 13.45 11.28 2.75
C TYR A 149 13.44 9.79 3.10
N SER A 150 12.37 9.26 3.71
CA SER A 150 12.23 7.83 4.04
C SER A 150 11.80 7.00 2.83
N LEU A 151 11.20 7.64 1.82
CA LEU A 151 10.94 7.09 0.48
C LEU A 151 12.23 6.97 -0.33
N SER A 152 13.18 6.19 0.19
CA SER A 152 14.44 5.73 -0.43
C SER A 152 14.36 5.31 -1.91
N LEU A 153 13.16 5.21 -2.48
CA LEU A 153 12.86 4.89 -3.87
C LEU A 153 12.65 6.12 -4.80
N HIS A 154 12.33 7.31 -4.30
CA HIS A 154 11.81 8.38 -5.16
C HIS A 154 12.88 9.16 -5.97
N TYR A 155 14.03 9.52 -5.38
CA TYR A 155 15.08 10.30 -6.08
C TYR A 155 16.51 9.77 -5.91
N ALA A 156 16.74 8.87 -4.96
CA ALA A 156 18.06 8.28 -4.73
C ALA A 156 18.51 7.34 -5.86
N ALA A 157 17.62 6.46 -6.36
CA ALA A 157 17.96 5.56 -7.46
C ALA A 157 18.25 6.30 -8.80
N PRO A 158 17.48 7.31 -9.20
CA PRO A 158 17.82 8.18 -10.34
C PRO A 158 19.16 8.90 -10.16
N ALA A 159 19.43 9.47 -8.98
CA ALA A 159 20.70 10.14 -8.68
C ALA A 159 21.89 9.18 -8.81
N MET A 160 21.76 7.94 -8.34
CA MET A 160 22.80 6.90 -8.47
C MET A 160 23.02 6.45 -9.92
N ALA A 161 21.96 6.35 -10.73
CA ALA A 161 22.10 6.07 -12.16
C ALA A 161 22.91 7.18 -12.86
N CYS A 162 22.56 8.44 -12.60
CA CYS A 162 23.25 9.60 -13.15
C CYS A 162 24.70 9.69 -12.69
N LEU A 163 24.96 9.39 -11.40
CA LEU A 163 26.31 9.35 -10.84
C LEU A 163 27.17 8.25 -11.48
N THR A 164 26.61 7.06 -11.68
CA THR A 164 27.32 5.93 -12.32
C THR A 164 27.75 6.29 -13.74
N VAL A 165 26.82 6.84 -14.51
CA VAL A 165 27.06 7.34 -15.87
C VAL A 165 28.09 8.47 -15.88
N ALA A 166 28.02 9.40 -14.92
CA ALA A 166 28.98 10.48 -14.80
C ALA A 166 30.41 10.00 -14.56
N MET A 167 30.59 9.02 -13.69
CA MET A 167 31.89 8.43 -13.41
C MET A 167 32.47 7.73 -14.65
N LEU A 168 31.62 7.04 -15.42
CA LEU A 168 32.03 6.43 -16.69
C LEU A 168 32.53 7.50 -17.69
N GLU A 169 31.77 8.59 -17.86
CA GLU A 169 32.15 9.71 -18.72
C GLU A 169 33.48 10.36 -18.27
N SER A 170 33.67 10.56 -16.97
CA SER A 170 34.90 11.07 -16.38
C SER A 170 36.13 10.18 -16.66
N VAL A 171 35.94 8.85 -16.66
CA VAL A 171 36.99 7.88 -17.02
C VAL A 171 37.30 7.93 -18.51
N VAL A 172 36.28 7.99 -19.37
CA VAL A 172 36.44 8.06 -20.83
C VAL A 172 37.21 9.32 -21.24
N ARG A 173 36.87 10.48 -20.68
CA ARG A 173 37.64 11.73 -20.85
C ARG A 173 39.08 11.62 -20.40
N GLY A 174 39.35 10.73 -19.45
CA GLY A 174 40.69 10.46 -18.97
C GLY A 174 41.59 9.70 -19.94
N ARG A 175 40.99 8.86 -20.81
CA ARG A 175 41.69 8.05 -21.81
C ARG A 175 42.05 8.82 -23.07
N GLY A 176 41.20 9.75 -23.52
CA GLY A 176 41.46 10.57 -24.72
C GLY A 176 42.62 11.58 -24.61
N ALA A 177 43.25 11.72 -23.44
CA ALA A 177 44.31 12.70 -23.17
C ALA A 177 45.66 12.09 -22.79
N ARG A 178 45.88 10.78 -22.99
CA ARG A 178 47.15 10.10 -22.68
C ARG A 178 47.66 9.30 -23.87
N THR A 179 48.96 9.41 -24.13
CA THR A 179 49.76 8.51 -24.97
C THR A 179 49.78 7.09 -24.39
N PRO A 180 50.04 6.04 -25.21
CA PRO A 180 49.71 4.63 -24.91
C PRO A 180 50.60 3.93 -23.87
N GLU A 181 51.30 4.66 -23.01
CA GLU A 181 52.18 4.05 -22.01
C GLU A 181 51.53 4.01 -20.62
N SER A 182 51.49 2.80 -20.06
CA SER A 182 50.97 2.40 -18.74
C SER A 182 49.46 2.14 -18.63
N CYS A 183 49.03 1.00 -19.17
CA CYS A 183 47.73 0.38 -18.88
C CYS A 183 47.48 0.25 -17.36
N ALA A 184 48.53 0.12 -16.54
CA ALA A 184 48.49 0.05 -15.07
C ALA A 184 48.09 1.38 -14.38
N ALA A 185 48.50 2.55 -14.89
CA ALA A 185 48.13 3.84 -14.31
C ALA A 185 46.68 4.26 -14.61
N SER A 186 46.04 3.61 -15.58
CA SER A 186 44.63 3.82 -15.94
C SER A 186 43.64 3.03 -15.05
N ARG A 187 44.10 1.92 -14.44
CA ARG A 187 43.25 1.06 -13.59
C ARG A 187 43.04 1.63 -12.19
N ARG A 188 44.01 2.36 -11.63
CA ARG A 188 43.92 2.99 -10.29
C ARG A 188 42.68 3.87 -10.09
N PRO A 189 42.34 4.84 -10.97
CA PRO A 189 41.14 5.66 -10.82
C PRO A 189 39.84 4.86 -10.97
N LEU A 190 39.87 3.75 -11.71
CA LEU A 190 38.70 2.89 -11.96
C LEU A 190 38.43 2.00 -10.73
N VAL A 191 39.49 1.47 -10.12
CA VAL A 191 39.41 0.72 -8.86
C VAL A 191 39.00 1.63 -7.71
N THR A 192 39.56 2.83 -7.57
CA THR A 192 39.12 3.78 -6.53
C THR A 192 37.69 4.25 -6.75
N ALA A 193 37.28 4.50 -8.01
CA ALA A 193 35.89 4.79 -8.35
C ALA A 193 34.95 3.64 -7.98
N ALA A 194 35.29 2.39 -8.34
CA ALA A 194 34.49 1.21 -8.02
C ALA A 194 34.38 0.96 -6.52
N LEU A 195 35.49 1.13 -5.77
CA LEU A 195 35.52 1.00 -4.32
C LEU A 195 34.73 2.12 -3.64
N LEU A 196 34.84 3.36 -4.11
CA LEU A 196 34.04 4.47 -3.59
C LEU A 196 32.55 4.31 -3.91
N LEU A 197 32.20 3.80 -5.10
CA LEU A 197 30.82 3.44 -5.45
C LEU A 197 30.30 2.33 -4.54
N LEU A 198 31.08 1.27 -4.34
CA LEU A 198 30.71 0.17 -3.45
C LEU A 198 30.54 0.68 -2.01
N ALA A 199 31.46 1.52 -1.51
CA ALA A 199 31.36 2.13 -0.20
C ALA A 199 30.14 3.05 -0.07
N THR A 200 29.85 3.85 -1.11
CA THR A 200 28.66 4.71 -1.16
C THR A 200 27.38 3.87 -1.19
N LEU A 201 27.37 2.76 -1.93
CA LEU A 201 26.22 1.85 -2.08
C LEU A 201 25.96 1.03 -0.81
N VAL A 202 27.01 0.55 -0.15
CA VAL A 202 26.95 -0.13 1.16
C VAL A 202 26.53 0.86 2.24
N SER A 203 27.15 2.05 2.29
CA SER A 203 26.78 3.11 3.23
C SER A 203 25.32 3.54 3.04
N TYR A 204 24.87 3.70 1.79
CA TYR A 204 23.46 3.96 1.45
C TYR A 204 22.54 2.84 1.90
N ARG A 205 22.88 1.57 1.63
CA ARG A 205 22.06 0.42 2.04
C ARG A 205 21.90 0.35 3.56
N LEU A 206 22.93 0.72 4.31
CA LEU A 206 22.96 0.63 5.76
C LEU A 206 22.38 1.88 6.46
N HIS A 207 22.57 3.08 5.90
CA HIS A 207 22.29 4.35 6.58
C HIS A 207 21.37 5.31 5.81
N GLY A 208 21.05 5.03 4.55
CA GLY A 208 20.35 5.97 3.66
C GLY A 208 21.19 7.22 3.32
N PHE A 209 20.63 8.12 2.50
CA PHE A 209 21.30 9.39 2.15
C PHE A 209 21.26 10.45 3.26
N LEU A 210 20.40 10.30 4.28
CA LEU A 210 20.18 11.30 5.33
C LEU A 210 20.09 10.65 6.73
N PRO A 211 20.61 11.30 7.79
CA PRO A 211 20.49 10.83 9.16
C PRO A 211 19.01 10.75 9.58
N LYS A 212 18.63 9.67 10.27
CA LYS A 212 17.23 9.31 10.62
C LYS A 212 16.35 8.96 9.41
N GLY A 213 16.92 8.77 8.22
CA GLY A 213 16.24 8.05 7.14
C GLY A 213 15.89 6.67 7.67
N LEU A 214 14.63 6.50 8.07
CA LEU A 214 14.14 5.31 8.77
C LEU A 214 14.63 4.06 8.03
N ALA A 215 15.34 3.17 8.75
CA ALA A 215 15.71 1.85 8.27
C ALA A 215 14.53 1.28 7.49
N ARG A 216 14.70 1.08 6.17
CA ARG A 216 13.68 0.68 5.18
C ARG A 216 12.34 0.38 5.85
N ARG A 217 11.55 1.41 6.19
CA ARG A 217 10.19 1.11 6.62
C ARG A 217 9.51 0.54 5.40
N CYS A 218 8.86 -0.60 5.62
CA CYS A 218 8.28 -1.53 4.66
C CYS A 218 7.17 -0.91 3.77
N CYS A 219 7.27 0.34 3.33
CA CYS A 219 6.23 1.03 2.58
C CYS A 219 6.00 0.44 1.19
N TYR A 220 6.93 -0.37 0.65
CA TYR A 220 6.80 -0.96 -0.70
C TYR A 220 7.29 -2.42 -0.84
N GLN A 221 7.65 -3.12 0.24
CA GLN A 221 8.06 -4.54 0.13
C GLN A 221 6.90 -5.52 0.21
N SER A 222 5.75 -5.09 0.73
CA SER A 222 4.50 -5.82 0.68
C SER A 222 3.38 -4.81 0.63
N ILE A 223 2.39 -5.01 -0.25
CA ILE A 223 1.11 -4.30 -0.15
C ILE A 223 0.64 -4.51 1.30
N HIS A 224 0.33 -3.42 2.01
CA HIS A 224 -0.08 -3.51 3.41
C HIS A 224 -1.23 -4.52 3.50
N ARG A 225 -1.21 -5.42 4.50
CA ARG A 225 -2.17 -6.53 4.56
C ARG A 225 -3.63 -6.05 4.58
N ALA A 226 -3.89 -4.85 5.11
CA ALA A 226 -5.20 -4.21 5.03
C ALA A 226 -5.55 -3.85 3.57
N ASP A 227 -4.65 -3.16 2.86
CA ASP A 227 -4.82 -2.76 1.46
C ASP A 227 -5.00 -3.95 0.51
N LEU A 228 -4.37 -5.10 0.78
CA LEU A 228 -4.61 -6.34 0.02
C LEU A 228 -6.05 -6.84 0.18
N ARG A 229 -6.63 -6.73 1.38
CA ARG A 229 -8.01 -7.17 1.66
C ARG A 229 -9.01 -6.20 1.06
N THR A 230 -8.78 -4.90 1.22
CA THR A 230 -9.58 -3.87 0.55
C THR A 230 -9.54 -4.06 -0.97
N LEU A 231 -8.39 -4.39 -1.56
CA LEU A 231 -8.29 -4.74 -2.98
C LEU A 231 -9.07 -6.01 -3.34
N GLN A 232 -9.06 -7.04 -2.50
CA GLN A 232 -9.86 -8.26 -2.70
C GLN A 232 -11.36 -7.97 -2.63
N ALA A 233 -11.80 -7.16 -1.67
CA ALA A 233 -13.18 -6.69 -1.57
C ALA A 233 -13.56 -5.86 -2.80
N ALA A 234 -12.72 -4.89 -3.20
CA ALA A 234 -12.94 -4.04 -4.37
C ALA A 234 -13.15 -4.84 -5.67
N ARG A 235 -12.48 -5.99 -5.83
CA ARG A 235 -12.68 -6.89 -6.98
C ARG A 235 -14.08 -7.53 -7.04
N ARG A 236 -14.82 -7.53 -5.93
CA ARG A 236 -16.19 -8.07 -5.86
C ARG A 236 -17.26 -7.04 -6.27
N ILE A 237 -16.89 -5.77 -6.42
CA ILE A 237 -17.85 -4.71 -6.74
C ILE A 237 -18.34 -4.85 -8.19
N PRO A 238 -19.67 -4.92 -8.45
CA PRO A 238 -20.24 -4.99 -9.80
C PRO A 238 -19.83 -3.79 -10.65
N ARG A 239 -19.29 -3.97 -11.85
CA ARG A 239 -18.64 -2.88 -12.63
C ARG A 239 -19.56 -1.73 -13.07
N GLU A 240 -20.85 -1.99 -13.20
CA GLU A 240 -21.85 -1.01 -13.64
C GLU A 240 -22.37 -0.17 -12.48
N GLY A 241 -22.89 1.02 -12.80
CA GLY A 241 -23.48 1.94 -11.82
C GLY A 241 -22.47 2.87 -11.15
N LEU A 242 -23.00 3.96 -10.58
CA LEU A 242 -22.24 4.94 -9.81
C LEU A 242 -21.84 4.33 -8.46
N LEU A 243 -20.53 4.19 -8.25
CA LEU A 243 -19.97 3.74 -6.97
C LEU A 243 -19.64 4.94 -6.09
N LEU A 244 -20.21 4.93 -4.88
CA LEU A 244 -19.83 5.84 -3.81
C LEU A 244 -18.89 5.13 -2.83
N CYS A 245 -17.70 5.69 -2.59
CA CYS A 245 -16.72 5.07 -1.70
C CYS A 245 -15.97 6.06 -0.82
N VAL A 246 -15.23 5.54 0.17
CA VAL A 246 -14.28 6.35 0.93
C VAL A 246 -13.16 6.83 0.01
N ASP A 247 -12.67 8.06 0.18
CA ASP A 247 -11.65 8.65 -0.71
C ASP A 247 -10.37 7.80 -0.76
N GLN A 248 -10.03 7.17 0.37
CA GLN A 248 -8.90 6.22 0.46
C GLN A 248 -9.10 4.99 -0.44
N PHE A 249 -10.36 4.65 -0.79
CA PHE A 249 -10.72 3.49 -1.57
C PHE A 249 -10.87 3.76 -3.07
N ALA A 250 -10.94 5.03 -3.47
CA ALA A 250 -11.08 5.42 -4.88
C ALA A 250 -9.97 4.81 -5.76
N GLY A 251 -8.74 4.74 -5.23
CA GLY A 251 -7.61 4.12 -5.92
C GLY A 251 -7.78 2.62 -6.20
N PHE A 252 -8.44 1.87 -5.31
CA PHE A 252 -8.73 0.44 -5.54
C PHE A 252 -9.83 0.22 -6.58
N CYS A 253 -10.65 1.24 -6.84
CA CYS A 253 -11.79 1.20 -7.75
C CYS A 253 -11.54 1.94 -9.06
N ALA A 254 -10.29 2.33 -9.35
CA ALA A 254 -9.90 3.13 -10.52
C ALA A 254 -10.17 2.45 -11.88
N ASN A 255 -10.53 1.17 -11.89
CA ASN A 255 -10.95 0.43 -13.08
C ASN A 255 -12.42 0.66 -13.46
N ARG A 256 -13.13 1.54 -12.76
CA ARG A 256 -14.52 1.91 -13.03
C ARG A 256 -14.59 3.31 -13.64
N GLU A 257 -15.55 3.51 -14.54
CA GLU A 257 -15.80 4.81 -15.16
C GLU A 257 -16.49 5.80 -14.22
N LYS A 258 -17.41 5.32 -13.38
CA LYS A 258 -18.26 6.14 -12.49
C LYS A 258 -17.95 5.84 -11.03
N VAL A 259 -17.04 6.63 -10.45
CA VAL A 259 -16.68 6.59 -9.02
C VAL A 259 -16.78 7.99 -8.46
N ILE A 260 -17.38 8.10 -7.29
CA ILE A 260 -17.45 9.33 -6.52
C ILE A 260 -17.03 9.02 -5.08
N ASP A 261 -16.22 9.88 -4.50
CA ASP A 261 -15.85 9.76 -3.10
C ASP A 261 -16.83 10.53 -2.20
N TRP A 262 -16.78 10.28 -0.89
CA TRP A 262 -17.68 10.93 0.07
C TRP A 262 -17.49 12.44 0.16
N HIS A 263 -16.30 12.97 -0.10
CA HIS A 263 -16.07 14.42 -0.05
C HIS A 263 -16.78 15.16 -1.19
N HIS A 264 -16.93 14.50 -2.33
CA HIS A 264 -17.59 15.07 -3.51
C HIS A 264 -19.05 14.64 -3.66
N TYR A 265 -19.55 13.77 -2.78
CA TYR A 265 -20.93 13.29 -2.82
C TYR A 265 -21.93 14.37 -2.41
N ASP A 266 -22.82 14.70 -3.34
CA ASP A 266 -23.99 15.56 -3.12
C ASP A 266 -25.28 14.74 -3.34
N PRO A 267 -26.10 14.49 -2.30
CA PRO A 267 -27.31 13.68 -2.40
C PRO A 267 -28.39 14.31 -3.31
N GLY A 268 -28.34 15.62 -3.57
CA GLY A 268 -29.27 16.28 -4.48
C GLY A 268 -28.91 16.10 -5.96
N ARG A 269 -27.67 15.71 -6.26
CA ARG A 269 -27.14 15.59 -7.63
C ARG A 269 -26.73 14.18 -8.02
N HIS A 270 -26.43 13.34 -7.03
CA HIS A 270 -25.87 12.02 -7.24
C HIS A 270 -26.77 10.97 -6.60
N GLN A 271 -27.16 9.96 -7.38
CA GLN A 271 -27.83 8.77 -6.88
C GLN A 271 -26.90 7.58 -7.02
N PRO A 272 -26.25 7.13 -5.93
CA PRO A 272 -25.31 6.03 -6.00
C PRO A 272 -26.07 4.71 -6.17
N ASP A 273 -25.59 3.86 -7.07
CA ASP A 273 -26.11 2.49 -7.26
C ASP A 273 -25.43 1.51 -6.31
N LEU A 274 -24.17 1.80 -5.97
CA LEU A 274 -23.31 0.96 -5.15
C LEU A 274 -22.62 1.81 -4.09
N VAL A 275 -22.38 1.20 -2.93
CA VAL A 275 -21.60 1.82 -1.85
C VAL A 275 -20.49 0.88 -1.43
N PHE A 276 -19.26 1.38 -1.31
CA PHE A 276 -18.11 0.64 -0.79
C PHE A 276 -17.47 1.37 0.39
N THR A 277 -17.54 0.78 1.57
CA THR A 277 -17.11 1.42 2.82
C THR A 277 -16.58 0.41 3.83
N GLU A 278 -16.20 0.88 5.01
CA GLU A 278 -15.77 0.05 6.14
C GLU A 278 -16.77 0.14 7.29
N LEU A 279 -16.87 -0.92 8.08
CA LEU A 279 -17.75 -1.03 9.26
C LEU A 279 -17.49 0.09 10.27
N LYS A 280 -16.24 0.55 10.42
CA LYS A 280 -15.89 1.68 11.30
C LYS A 280 -16.56 2.99 10.92
N HIS A 281 -17.09 3.10 9.70
CA HIS A 281 -17.79 4.29 9.21
C HIS A 281 -19.31 4.17 9.32
N LEU A 282 -19.85 3.08 9.89
CA LEU A 282 -21.29 2.86 10.02
C LEU A 282 -22.01 4.01 10.73
N ASP A 283 -21.44 4.48 11.84
CA ASP A 283 -22.03 5.52 12.70
C ASP A 283 -21.52 6.93 12.39
N ASN A 284 -20.82 7.11 11.29
CA ASN A 284 -20.33 8.43 10.91
C ASN A 284 -21.50 9.31 10.46
N GLN A 285 -21.91 10.25 11.32
CA GLN A 285 -23.09 11.11 11.15
C GLN A 285 -23.12 11.92 9.85
N ARG A 286 -21.97 12.14 9.20
CA ARG A 286 -21.93 12.82 7.90
C ARG A 286 -22.44 11.97 6.73
N LEU A 287 -22.54 10.65 6.90
CA LEU A 287 -22.72 9.72 5.78
C LEU A 287 -24.15 9.19 5.64
N GLY A 288 -25.01 9.29 6.66
CA GLY A 288 -26.39 8.73 6.63
C GLY A 288 -26.44 7.23 6.33
N PHE A 289 -25.33 6.51 6.49
CA PHE A 289 -25.15 5.15 5.99
C PHE A 289 -25.96 4.13 6.80
N ARG A 290 -26.07 4.34 8.12
CA ARG A 290 -26.96 3.57 8.99
C ARG A 290 -28.42 3.69 8.53
N ASP A 291 -28.89 4.89 8.25
CA ASP A 291 -30.27 5.14 7.80
C ASP A 291 -30.56 4.44 6.47
N TRP A 292 -29.59 4.35 5.57
CA TRP A 292 -29.73 3.60 4.31
C TRP A 292 -29.88 2.10 4.50
N LEU A 293 -29.21 1.52 5.50
CA LEU A 293 -29.34 0.11 5.87
C LEU A 293 -30.67 -0.16 6.59
N GLU A 294 -31.06 0.71 7.53
CA GLU A 294 -32.29 0.60 8.32
C GLU A 294 -33.54 0.83 7.46
N SER A 295 -33.50 1.74 6.48
CA SER A 295 -34.59 1.97 5.52
C SER A 295 -34.72 0.88 4.45
N GLY A 296 -33.72 -0.01 4.32
CA GLY A 296 -33.68 -1.04 3.27
C GLY A 296 -33.45 -0.49 1.86
N THR A 297 -33.05 0.78 1.71
CA THR A 297 -32.75 1.40 0.41
C THR A 297 -31.62 0.66 -0.32
N PHE A 298 -30.67 0.16 0.46
CA PHE A 298 -29.52 -0.60 -0.01
C PHE A 298 -29.51 -1.98 0.64
N GLY A 299 -29.30 -3.02 -0.17
CA GLY A 299 -29.09 -4.38 0.30
C GLY A 299 -27.60 -4.76 0.30
N LEU A 300 -27.24 -5.68 1.19
CA LEU A 300 -25.88 -6.19 1.33
C LEU A 300 -25.50 -7.12 0.18
N ILE A 301 -24.35 -6.86 -0.46
CA ILE A 301 -23.79 -7.75 -1.48
C ILE A 301 -22.42 -8.33 -1.12
N PHE A 302 -21.70 -7.72 -0.17
CA PHE A 302 -20.47 -8.27 0.37
C PHE A 302 -20.17 -7.72 1.76
N PHE A 303 -19.81 -8.61 2.69
CA PHE A 303 -19.23 -8.25 3.98
C PHE A 303 -18.15 -9.25 4.40
N ASP A 304 -16.98 -8.76 4.81
CA ASP A 304 -15.87 -9.58 5.32
C ASP A 304 -15.54 -9.33 6.80
N GLY A 305 -16.43 -8.63 7.50
CA GLY A 305 -16.23 -8.19 8.89
C GLY A 305 -15.62 -6.79 9.02
N GLU A 306 -15.03 -6.24 7.95
CA GLU A 306 -14.45 -4.89 7.93
C GLU A 306 -14.94 -4.09 6.73
N ASN A 307 -14.80 -4.61 5.52
CA ASN A 307 -15.25 -4.01 4.28
C ASN A 307 -16.71 -4.39 3.98
N ILE A 308 -17.48 -3.41 3.52
CA ILE A 308 -18.90 -3.53 3.20
C ILE A 308 -19.12 -3.06 1.77
N ILE A 309 -19.82 -3.87 0.97
CA ILE A 309 -20.35 -3.44 -0.33
C ILE A 309 -21.86 -3.59 -0.31
N LEU A 310 -22.56 -2.49 -0.62
CA LEU A 310 -24.01 -2.46 -0.77
C LEU A 310 -24.43 -2.16 -2.20
N LYS A 311 -25.63 -2.61 -2.57
CA LYS A 311 -26.28 -2.31 -3.83
C LYS A 311 -27.69 -1.79 -3.60
N ARG A 312 -28.06 -0.70 -4.28
CA ARG A 312 -29.41 -0.14 -4.22
C ARG A 312 -30.42 -1.16 -4.74
N GLY A 313 -31.50 -1.38 -3.99
CA GLY A 313 -32.57 -2.32 -4.36
C GLY A 313 -32.19 -3.81 -4.31
N ALA A 314 -31.03 -4.17 -3.74
CA ALA A 314 -30.73 -5.56 -3.40
C ALA A 314 -31.48 -5.99 -2.12
N ASP A 315 -31.53 -7.29 -1.84
CA ASP A 315 -32.17 -7.82 -0.64
C ASP A 315 -31.56 -7.21 0.64
N ALA A 316 -32.42 -6.60 1.44
CA ALA A 316 -32.07 -5.91 2.67
C ALA A 316 -32.18 -6.84 3.89
N ALA A 317 -32.73 -8.05 3.75
CA ALA A 317 -32.80 -9.02 4.84
C ALA A 317 -31.45 -9.21 5.57
N PRO A 318 -30.28 -9.26 4.90
CA PRO A 318 -28.99 -9.45 5.58
C PRO A 318 -28.42 -8.19 6.26
N ASN A 319 -29.06 -7.02 6.12
CA ASN A 319 -28.51 -5.76 6.65
C ASN A 319 -28.38 -5.74 8.18
N HIS A 320 -29.23 -6.50 8.88
CA HIS A 320 -29.18 -6.62 10.34
C HIS A 320 -27.81 -7.10 10.83
N VAL A 321 -27.11 -7.93 10.04
CA VAL A 321 -25.77 -8.43 10.35
C VAL A 321 -24.75 -7.28 10.46
N ILE A 322 -24.83 -6.29 9.56
CA ILE A 322 -23.92 -5.13 9.58
C ILE A 322 -24.26 -4.21 10.75
N LEU A 323 -25.55 -3.90 10.91
CA LEU A 323 -26.04 -3.02 11.98
C LEU A 323 -25.66 -3.58 13.36
N TYR A 324 -25.73 -4.90 13.52
CA TYR A 324 -25.30 -5.60 14.72
C TYR A 324 -23.77 -5.58 14.88
N ALA A 325 -23.02 -5.95 13.83
CA ALA A 325 -21.56 -5.96 13.86
C ALA A 325 -20.96 -4.58 14.20
N GLY A 326 -21.59 -3.49 13.74
CA GLY A 326 -21.16 -2.13 14.03
C GLY A 326 -21.33 -1.74 15.50
N ARG A 327 -22.47 -2.08 16.12
CA ARG A 327 -22.71 -1.89 17.57
C ARG A 327 -21.67 -2.62 18.43
N ARG A 328 -21.08 -3.70 17.91
CA ARG A 328 -20.20 -4.63 18.64
C ARG A 328 -18.79 -4.71 18.05
N ASN A 329 -18.34 -3.69 17.31
CA ASN A 329 -17.04 -3.72 16.62
C ASN A 329 -15.83 -3.91 17.56
N ALA A 330 -15.94 -3.44 18.80
CA ALA A 330 -14.88 -3.58 19.82
C ALA A 330 -14.79 -4.99 20.43
N SER A 331 -15.90 -5.74 20.47
CA SER A 331 -16.01 -7.01 21.19
C SER A 331 -16.33 -8.20 20.29
N GLY A 332 -16.11 -8.08 18.98
CA GLY A 332 -16.38 -9.16 18.03
C GLY A 332 -15.45 -9.22 16.84
N VAL A 333 -15.30 -10.43 16.30
CA VAL A 333 -14.26 -10.78 15.33
C VAL A 333 -14.76 -11.83 14.32
N PRO A 334 -14.55 -11.61 13.00
CA PRO A 334 -14.90 -12.62 11.99
C PRO A 334 -13.96 -13.84 12.02
N PHE A 335 -14.44 -14.99 11.55
CA PHE A 335 -13.61 -16.20 11.37
C PHE A 335 -12.78 -16.14 10.08
N ALA A 336 -13.38 -15.70 8.97
CA ALA A 336 -12.65 -15.44 7.73
C ALA A 336 -12.27 -13.96 7.62
N ARG A 337 -11.04 -13.69 7.18
CA ARG A 337 -10.60 -12.36 6.69
C ARG A 337 -10.48 -12.28 5.17
N SER A 338 -10.66 -13.41 4.52
CA SER A 338 -10.75 -13.62 3.07
C SER A 338 -11.35 -15.01 2.88
N GLY A 339 -12.51 -15.13 2.25
CA GLY A 339 -13.22 -16.40 2.14
C GLY A 339 -13.90 -16.60 0.79
N CYS A 340 -14.37 -17.82 0.56
CA CYS A 340 -15.31 -18.13 -0.50
C CYS A 340 -16.64 -17.45 -0.17
N LEU A 341 -17.25 -16.80 -1.17
CA LEU A 341 -18.64 -16.37 -1.06
C LEU A 341 -19.49 -17.63 -0.96
N LEU A 342 -20.35 -17.70 0.05
CA LEU A 342 -21.48 -18.64 0.03
C LEU A 342 -22.28 -18.33 -1.23
N ALA A 343 -22.57 -19.35 -2.04
CA ALA A 343 -23.27 -19.18 -3.32
C ALA A 343 -24.63 -18.47 -3.17
N ASP A 344 -25.21 -18.51 -1.97
CA ASP A 344 -26.55 -18.00 -1.67
C ASP A 344 -26.59 -16.93 -0.56
N ILE A 345 -25.47 -16.61 0.10
CA ILE A 345 -25.39 -15.57 1.14
C ILE A 345 -24.23 -14.60 0.83
N PRO A 346 -24.46 -13.28 0.73
CA PRO A 346 -23.44 -12.26 0.45
C PRO A 346 -22.49 -11.97 1.64
N LEU A 347 -22.18 -12.98 2.44
CA LEU A 347 -21.33 -12.90 3.63
C LEU A 347 -20.07 -13.74 3.43
N THR A 348 -18.93 -13.19 3.82
CA THR A 348 -17.66 -13.94 3.80
C THR A 348 -17.60 -14.84 5.02
N THR A 349 -17.68 -16.15 4.80
CA THR A 349 -17.53 -17.15 5.86
C THR A 349 -16.24 -17.93 5.69
N LEU A 350 -15.73 -18.47 6.79
CA LEU A 350 -14.72 -19.53 6.75
C LEU A 350 -15.45 -20.85 6.59
N HIS A 351 -15.28 -21.48 5.42
CA HIS A 351 -15.89 -22.77 5.13
C HIS A 351 -15.01 -23.90 5.64
N TRP A 352 -15.62 -24.76 6.43
CA TRP A 352 -15.11 -26.03 6.88
C TRP A 352 -15.88 -27.13 6.14
N PRO A 353 -15.25 -27.87 5.22
CA PRO A 353 -15.97 -28.84 4.36
C PRO A 353 -16.45 -30.10 5.11
N GLY A 354 -15.93 -30.35 6.31
CA GLY A 354 -16.20 -31.58 7.07
C GLY A 354 -15.58 -32.83 6.43
N GLY A 355 -15.42 -33.88 7.24
CA GLY A 355 -14.95 -35.20 6.81
C GLY A 355 -13.93 -35.84 7.74
N ASP A 356 -13.67 -37.12 7.55
CA ASP A 356 -12.80 -37.92 8.43
C ASP A 356 -11.36 -37.40 8.48
N ASP A 357 -10.82 -36.90 7.37
CA ASP A 357 -9.46 -36.35 7.27
C ASP A 357 -9.27 -35.01 8.01
N SER A 358 -10.38 -34.41 8.45
CA SER A 358 -10.41 -33.08 9.06
C SER A 358 -10.74 -33.10 10.55
N VAL A 359 -11.00 -34.28 11.14
CA VAL A 359 -11.38 -34.40 12.55
C VAL A 359 -10.29 -33.87 13.48
N GLY A 360 -10.69 -32.96 14.39
CA GLY A 360 -9.84 -32.44 15.46
C GLY A 360 -8.95 -31.25 15.07
N GLN A 361 -9.04 -30.72 13.83
CA GLN A 361 -8.28 -29.50 13.51
C GLN A 361 -8.94 -28.27 14.13
N LEU A 362 -8.10 -27.29 14.44
CA LEU A 362 -8.51 -26.05 15.10
C LEU A 362 -8.64 -24.93 14.09
N ILE A 363 -9.83 -24.32 14.05
CA ILE A 363 -10.09 -23.09 13.32
C ILE A 363 -10.11 -21.94 14.32
N THR A 364 -9.29 -20.93 14.12
CA THR A 364 -9.24 -19.76 15.00
C THR A 364 -9.93 -18.57 14.36
N ALA A 365 -10.64 -17.79 15.19
CA ALA A 365 -11.13 -16.48 14.78
C ALA A 365 -9.96 -15.57 14.36
N ALA A 366 -10.22 -14.62 13.48
CA ALA A 366 -9.15 -14.03 12.69
C ALA A 366 -8.19 -13.10 13.48
N ARG A 367 -8.58 -12.68 14.68
CA ARG A 367 -7.72 -12.05 15.70
C ARG A 367 -8.20 -12.38 17.11
N PRO A 368 -7.32 -12.27 18.11
CA PRO A 368 -7.76 -12.21 19.49
C PRO A 368 -8.59 -10.95 19.77
N MET A 369 -9.48 -11.04 20.74
CA MET A 369 -10.29 -9.96 21.31
C MET A 369 -9.63 -9.47 22.60
N GLU A 370 -9.56 -8.17 22.80
CA GLU A 370 -9.15 -7.57 24.07
C GLU A 370 -10.39 -7.31 24.91
N LEU A 371 -10.49 -8.01 26.04
CA LEU A 371 -11.64 -7.92 26.95
C LEU A 371 -11.16 -7.48 28.33
N GLU A 372 -11.97 -6.65 28.98
CA GLU A 372 -11.78 -6.29 30.38
C GLU A 372 -12.22 -7.43 31.30
N ALA A 373 -11.87 -7.35 32.59
CA ALA A 373 -12.40 -8.27 33.59
C ALA A 373 -13.94 -8.23 33.65
N GLY A 374 -14.56 -9.39 33.86
CA GLY A 374 -16.00 -9.54 33.97
C GLY A 374 -16.53 -10.85 33.38
N ASP A 375 -17.85 -11.01 33.44
CA ASP A 375 -18.58 -12.15 32.91
C ASP A 375 -19.12 -11.86 31.51
N TYR A 376 -18.94 -12.80 30.60
CA TYR A 376 -19.28 -12.67 29.19
C TYR A 376 -19.98 -13.91 28.65
N ASP A 377 -20.85 -13.71 27.66
CA ASP A 377 -21.33 -14.74 26.76
C ASP A 377 -20.66 -14.54 25.39
N ALA A 378 -19.90 -15.53 24.94
CA ALA A 378 -19.40 -15.60 23.58
C ALA A 378 -20.48 -16.19 22.67
N VAL A 379 -20.94 -15.39 21.71
CA VAL A 379 -21.97 -15.79 20.77
C VAL A 379 -21.35 -16.06 19.41
N PHE A 380 -21.37 -17.33 19.01
CA PHE A 380 -20.84 -17.78 17.73
C PHE A 380 -21.96 -17.73 16.69
N ILE A 381 -21.70 -17.09 15.55
CA ILE A 381 -22.63 -16.99 14.42
C ILE A 381 -22.08 -17.85 13.29
N PHE A 382 -22.85 -18.86 12.88
CA PHE A 382 -22.44 -19.84 11.87
C PHE A 382 -23.64 -20.49 11.18
N ALA A 383 -23.41 -21.10 10.03
CA ALA A 383 -24.34 -22.08 9.44
C ALA A 383 -23.69 -23.46 9.49
N ALA A 384 -24.51 -24.52 9.51
CA ALA A 384 -24.03 -25.90 9.61
C ALA A 384 -24.83 -26.85 8.70
N GLY A 385 -24.10 -27.79 8.09
CA GLY A 385 -24.64 -28.96 7.40
C GLY A 385 -24.48 -30.19 8.29
N ALA A 386 -25.40 -31.15 8.15
CA ALA A 386 -25.31 -32.41 8.88
C ALA A 386 -24.00 -33.15 8.55
N PRO A 387 -23.42 -33.89 9.51
CA PRO A 387 -22.28 -34.77 9.26
C PRO A 387 -22.52 -35.68 8.06
N ARG A 388 -21.48 -35.94 7.27
CA ARG A 388 -21.58 -36.90 6.16
C ARG A 388 -21.65 -38.32 6.72
N GLY A 389 -22.75 -39.03 6.41
CA GLY A 389 -23.04 -40.39 6.88
C GLY A 389 -24.19 -40.43 7.90
N ASP A 390 -24.76 -41.61 8.16
CA ASP A 390 -25.88 -41.84 9.09
C ASP A 390 -25.52 -41.66 10.59
N VAL A 391 -24.49 -40.88 10.88
CA VAL A 391 -23.96 -40.69 12.23
C VAL A 391 -24.45 -39.34 12.76
N LEU A 392 -25.26 -39.37 13.83
CA LEU A 392 -25.76 -38.16 14.51
C LEU A 392 -24.67 -37.41 15.30
N ASP A 393 -23.53 -38.07 15.53
CA ASP A 393 -22.35 -37.53 16.21
C ASP A 393 -21.32 -36.95 15.22
N GLY A 394 -20.48 -36.02 15.67
CA GLY A 394 -19.41 -35.45 14.84
C GLY A 394 -19.57 -33.97 14.48
N TRP A 395 -20.29 -33.20 15.29
CA TRP A 395 -20.56 -31.77 15.04
C TRP A 395 -19.40 -30.84 15.37
N GLY A 396 -18.45 -31.30 16.19
CA GLY A 396 -17.33 -30.49 16.66
C GLY A 396 -17.66 -29.67 17.90
N LYS A 397 -16.77 -28.75 18.25
CA LYS A 397 -16.84 -27.97 19.50
C LYS A 397 -16.52 -26.50 19.28
N LEU A 398 -17.20 -25.65 20.03
CA LEU A 398 -16.90 -24.24 20.17
C LEU A 398 -16.09 -24.02 21.44
N GLN A 399 -15.05 -23.20 21.35
CA GLN A 399 -14.15 -22.93 22.46
C GLN A 399 -13.75 -21.47 22.54
N ILE A 400 -13.59 -21.00 23.77
CA ILE A 400 -12.99 -19.72 24.10
C ILE A 400 -11.72 -20.00 24.90
N ARG A 401 -10.57 -19.53 24.41
CA ARG A 401 -9.26 -19.76 25.01
C ARG A 401 -8.57 -18.45 25.33
N GLN A 402 -7.72 -18.42 26.34
CA GLN A 402 -6.81 -17.30 26.53
C GLN A 402 -5.68 -17.38 25.48
N LYS A 403 -5.26 -16.25 24.90
CA LYS A 403 -4.31 -16.24 23.78
C LYS A 403 -2.90 -16.74 24.17
N ASP A 404 -2.44 -16.34 25.35
CA ASP A 404 -1.07 -16.61 25.83
C ASP A 404 -0.98 -17.84 26.75
N GLY A 405 -2.13 -18.49 27.03
CA GLY A 405 -2.23 -19.70 27.84
C GLY A 405 -2.80 -20.88 27.05
N GLN A 406 -2.62 -22.10 27.54
CA GLN A 406 -3.35 -23.27 27.01
C GLN A 406 -4.76 -23.41 27.63
N ASP A 407 -5.12 -22.54 28.57
CA ASP A 407 -6.34 -22.65 29.34
C ASP A 407 -7.57 -22.33 28.47
N THR A 408 -8.47 -23.30 28.44
CA THR A 408 -9.79 -23.17 27.82
C THR A 408 -10.73 -22.57 28.85
N LEU A 409 -11.21 -21.35 28.58
CA LEU A 409 -12.09 -20.59 29.46
C LEU A 409 -13.53 -21.10 29.38
N ALA A 410 -13.96 -21.54 28.20
CA ALA A 410 -15.24 -22.19 27.99
C ALA A 410 -15.20 -23.12 26.77
N GLU A 411 -15.96 -24.20 26.83
CA GLU A 411 -16.12 -25.19 25.77
C GLU A 411 -17.57 -25.70 25.73
N ALA A 412 -18.13 -25.85 24.54
CA ALA A 412 -19.40 -26.52 24.33
C ALA A 412 -19.39 -27.31 23.02
N ALA A 413 -20.06 -28.46 22.99
CA ALA A 413 -20.30 -29.19 21.74
C ALA A 413 -21.25 -28.37 20.84
N ILE A 414 -21.01 -28.41 19.53
CA ILE A 414 -21.92 -27.76 18.57
C ILE A 414 -23.25 -28.51 18.62
N GLU A 415 -24.34 -27.77 18.80
CA GLU A 415 -25.68 -28.37 18.85
C GLU A 415 -26.02 -29.02 17.50
N PRO A 416 -26.63 -30.21 17.50
CA PRO A 416 -26.95 -30.92 16.27
C PRO A 416 -28.10 -30.24 15.54
N VAL A 417 -27.81 -29.60 14.40
CA VAL A 417 -28.83 -28.88 13.64
C VAL A 417 -28.58 -28.93 12.14
N GLY A 418 -29.46 -29.62 11.42
CA GLY A 418 -29.54 -29.57 9.97
C GLY A 418 -30.11 -28.22 9.49
N GLY A 419 -29.65 -27.74 8.35
CA GLY A 419 -30.13 -26.47 7.79
C GLY A 419 -29.40 -25.97 6.57
N GLY A 420 -28.20 -26.49 6.29
CA GLY A 420 -27.42 -26.11 5.12
C GLY A 420 -26.90 -24.67 5.19
N PRO A 421 -26.28 -24.18 4.10
CA PRO A 421 -25.56 -22.91 4.06
C PRO A 421 -26.43 -21.66 4.24
N SER A 422 -27.76 -21.76 4.05
CA SER A 422 -28.69 -20.63 4.01
C SER A 422 -29.21 -20.19 5.39
N ASN A 423 -29.04 -21.02 6.43
CA ASN A 423 -29.62 -20.79 7.74
C ASN A 423 -28.56 -20.45 8.78
N LEU A 424 -28.38 -19.15 9.04
CA LEU A 424 -27.53 -18.67 10.12
C LEU A 424 -28.13 -19.02 11.48
N ARG A 425 -27.28 -19.49 12.38
CA ARG A 425 -27.61 -19.86 13.75
C ARG A 425 -26.59 -19.30 14.71
N THR A 426 -26.97 -19.33 15.97
CA THR A 426 -26.18 -18.76 17.04
C THR A 426 -26.12 -19.68 18.23
N GLN A 427 -24.93 -19.88 18.79
CA GLN A 427 -24.73 -20.66 20.00
C GLN A 427 -23.91 -19.83 21.00
N ARG A 428 -24.32 -19.87 22.27
CA ARG A 428 -23.73 -19.03 23.33
C ARG A 428 -22.89 -19.87 24.29
N LEU A 429 -21.72 -19.36 24.65
CA LEU A 429 -20.83 -19.95 25.65
C LEU A 429 -20.50 -18.89 26.71
N SER A 430 -20.91 -19.14 27.96
CA SER A 430 -20.60 -18.25 29.08
C SER A 430 -19.20 -18.51 29.62
N PHE A 431 -18.46 -17.43 29.93
CA PHE A 431 -17.13 -17.48 30.53
C PHE A 431 -16.84 -16.22 31.37
N SER A 432 -15.89 -16.31 32.29
CA SER A 432 -15.51 -15.22 33.19
C SER A 432 -14.03 -14.90 33.10
N LEU A 433 -13.69 -13.62 33.22
CA LEU A 433 -12.31 -13.12 33.24
C LEU A 433 -12.02 -12.40 34.54
N ALA A 434 -11.01 -12.86 35.29
CA ALA A 434 -10.59 -12.24 36.55
C ALA A 434 -9.79 -10.94 36.34
N ALA A 435 -9.11 -10.80 35.19
CA ALA A 435 -8.31 -9.63 34.83
C ALA A 435 -8.44 -9.35 33.32
N PRO A 436 -8.12 -8.13 32.85
CA PRO A 436 -8.09 -7.84 31.42
C PRO A 436 -7.15 -8.80 30.67
N ALA A 437 -7.67 -9.43 29.61
CA ALA A 437 -6.95 -10.49 28.90
C ALA A 437 -7.26 -10.49 27.40
N GLN A 438 -6.34 -11.05 26.61
CA GLN A 438 -6.58 -11.37 25.21
C GLN A 438 -7.20 -12.76 25.10
N VAL A 439 -8.37 -12.82 24.47
CA VAL A 439 -9.17 -14.03 24.30
C VAL A 439 -9.26 -14.41 22.83
N GLN A 440 -9.16 -15.70 22.53
CA GLN A 440 -9.19 -16.26 21.19
C GLN A 440 -10.35 -17.24 21.08
N ALA A 441 -11.27 -16.97 20.15
CA ALA A 441 -12.30 -17.93 19.78
C ALA A 441 -11.74 -18.99 18.84
N VAL A 442 -12.11 -20.24 19.11
CA VAL A 442 -11.63 -21.44 18.41
C VAL A 442 -12.81 -22.37 18.16
N VAL A 443 -12.83 -22.98 16.98
CA VAL A 443 -13.76 -24.06 16.64
C VAL A 443 -12.93 -25.31 16.37
N VAL A 444 -13.24 -26.39 17.07
CA VAL A 444 -12.69 -27.73 16.82
C VAL A 444 -13.59 -28.37 15.79
N GLY A 445 -13.10 -28.47 14.56
CA GLY A 445 -13.85 -29.05 13.45
C GLY A 445 -13.91 -30.57 13.54
N GLU A 446 -15.05 -31.14 13.20
CA GLU A 446 -15.24 -32.59 13.05
C GLU A 446 -15.90 -32.90 11.69
N ARG A 447 -16.83 -33.85 11.65
CA ARG A 447 -17.45 -34.37 10.42
C ARG A 447 -18.54 -33.47 9.85
N ALA A 448 -19.16 -32.63 10.66
CA ALA A 448 -20.14 -31.65 10.20
C ALA A 448 -19.49 -30.59 9.32
N GLU A 449 -20.21 -30.17 8.29
CA GLU A 449 -19.83 -29.05 7.44
C GLU A 449 -20.22 -27.74 8.14
N LEU A 450 -19.32 -26.75 8.20
CA LEU A 450 -19.56 -25.49 8.92
C LEU A 450 -19.21 -24.29 8.06
N TRP A 451 -20.01 -23.23 8.16
CA TRP A 451 -19.73 -21.91 7.61
C TRP A 451 -19.66 -20.91 8.75
N LEU A 452 -18.46 -20.59 9.19
CA LEU A 452 -18.22 -19.73 10.34
C LEU A 452 -18.16 -18.26 9.90
N LEU A 453 -19.02 -17.44 10.49
CA LEU A 453 -19.09 -16.01 10.16
C LEU A 453 -18.26 -15.19 11.15
N ARG A 454 -18.69 -15.16 12.42
CA ARG A 454 -18.17 -14.26 13.45
C ARG A 454 -18.45 -14.78 14.85
N VAL A 455 -17.68 -14.31 15.81
CA VAL A 455 -17.95 -14.45 17.24
C VAL A 455 -18.01 -13.07 17.89
N ASP A 456 -18.99 -12.87 18.77
CA ASP A 456 -19.15 -11.64 19.54
C ASP A 456 -19.18 -11.98 21.04
N CYS A 457 -18.31 -11.34 21.82
CA CYS A 457 -18.35 -11.41 23.28
C CYS A 457 -19.22 -10.27 23.81
N VAL A 458 -20.29 -10.62 24.52
CA VAL A 458 -21.19 -9.67 25.18
C VAL A 458 -21.13 -9.88 26.68
N ARG A 459 -21.21 -8.81 27.48
CA ARG A 459 -21.29 -8.95 28.95
C ARG A 459 -22.54 -9.75 29.31
N HIS A 460 -22.43 -10.62 30.30
CA HIS A 460 -23.53 -11.47 30.74
C HIS A 460 -24.77 -10.64 31.09
N GLY A 461 -25.95 -11.05 30.61
CA GLY A 461 -27.21 -10.33 30.81
C GLY A 461 -27.41 -9.09 29.93
N ALA A 462 -26.44 -8.72 29.08
CA ALA A 462 -26.67 -7.69 28.08
C ALA A 462 -27.69 -8.19 27.03
N PRO A 463 -28.61 -7.32 26.56
CA PRO A 463 -29.56 -7.72 25.53
C PRO A 463 -28.80 -8.15 24.27
N TRP A 464 -29.16 -9.34 23.80
CA TRP A 464 -28.70 -9.92 22.55
C TRP A 464 -29.96 -10.32 21.77
N GLU A 465 -30.12 -9.69 20.61
CA GLU A 465 -31.18 -9.97 19.63
C GLU A 465 -30.46 -10.16 18.29
N PHE A 466 -30.71 -11.29 17.65
CA PHE A 466 -30.20 -11.66 16.33
C PHE A 466 -31.37 -12.02 15.43
#